data_AF-C5E3R8-F1
#
_entry.id   AF-C5E3R8-F1
#
_cell.length_a   1.000
_cell.length_b   1.000
_cell.length_c   1.000
_cell.angle_alpha   90.00
_cell.angle_beta   90.00
_cell.angle_gamma   90.00
#
_symmetry.space_group_name_H-M   'P 1'
#
loop_
_entity.id
_entity.type
_entity.pdbx_description
1 polymer ?
#
loop_
_entity_poly.entity_id
_entity_poly.type
_entity_poly.pdbx_seq_one_letter_code
_entity_poly.pdbx_strand_id
1 'polypeptide(L)'
;MYDSITVQQQDQLKWLHMDYSILEKKETLPLSKWSATDQILCKVGMTRKPTVSARLLEWENTCKHPVTGLSPSSIQALAAAQQPSKPPEKSLVKLFRKLSINLKSKTPHAVSNSQQLALKCFHNGGFYVRDGNALEDMEARIHRLLWQRFGQGFIYCHGCRNEKDHPKRHKEWFMIPISQLPNVFKAIDAICVGK
;
A
#
# COMPACT_ATOMS: atom_id res chain seq x y z
N MET A 1 7.77 -5.18 -5.01
CA MET A 1 7.50 -3.72 -5.11
C MET A 1 8.05 -2.98 -3.90
N TYR A 2 7.76 -3.43 -2.68
CA TYR A 2 8.36 -2.87 -1.46
C TYR A 2 9.89 -2.74 -1.56
N ASP A 3 10.61 -3.85 -1.85
CA ASP A 3 12.07 -3.83 -1.96
C ASP A 3 12.59 -2.96 -3.11
N SER A 4 11.80 -2.81 -4.17
CA SER A 4 12.14 -1.89 -5.26
C SER A 4 12.12 -0.43 -4.83
N ILE A 5 11.33 -0.08 -3.80
CA ILE A 5 11.21 1.28 -3.28
C ILE A 5 12.19 1.50 -2.12
N THR A 6 12.32 0.54 -1.23
CA THR A 6 13.14 0.66 0.00
C THR A 6 14.60 0.27 -0.19
N VAL A 7 14.88 -0.69 -1.07
CA VAL A 7 16.22 -1.24 -1.33
C VAL A 7 16.70 -0.95 -2.76
N GLN A 8 15.89 -0.25 -3.58
CA GLN A 8 16.19 0.08 -4.98
C GLN A 8 16.48 -1.15 -5.86
N GLN A 9 15.98 -2.34 -5.48
CA GLN A 9 16.17 -3.57 -6.24
C GLN A 9 15.02 -3.74 -7.25
N GLN A 10 15.32 -3.50 -8.52
CA GLN A 10 14.32 -3.33 -9.58
C GLN A 10 13.87 -4.64 -10.23
N ASP A 11 14.27 -5.80 -9.68
CA ASP A 11 14.04 -7.11 -10.31
C ASP A 11 12.57 -7.54 -10.28
N GLN A 12 11.85 -7.01 -11.27
CA GLN A 12 10.93 -7.70 -12.17
C GLN A 12 9.60 -8.18 -11.57
N LEU A 13 8.68 -7.23 -11.40
CA LEU A 13 7.22 -7.46 -11.40
C LEU A 13 6.68 -7.83 -12.81
N LYS A 14 7.43 -8.63 -13.58
CA LYS A 14 7.01 -9.10 -14.92
C LYS A 14 5.84 -10.08 -14.86
N TRP A 15 5.60 -10.69 -13.69
CA TRP A 15 4.54 -11.67 -13.47
C TRP A 15 3.18 -11.04 -13.17
N LEU A 16 3.16 -9.74 -12.86
CA LEU A 16 1.97 -8.99 -12.48
C LEU A 16 1.66 -7.98 -13.58
N HIS A 17 0.48 -8.09 -14.19
CA HIS A 17 0.04 -7.14 -15.21
C HIS A 17 -1.21 -6.43 -14.74
N MET A 18 -1.23 -5.11 -14.89
CA MET A 18 -2.41 -4.31 -14.62
C MET A 18 -3.36 -4.38 -15.80
N ASP A 19 -4.62 -4.62 -15.50
CA ASP A 19 -5.68 -4.72 -16.48
C ASP A 19 -6.38 -3.36 -16.62
N TYR A 20 -6.00 -2.64 -17.68
CA TYR A 20 -6.62 -1.38 -18.08
C TYR A 20 -7.78 -1.57 -19.05
N SER A 21 -8.29 -2.80 -19.25
CA SER A 21 -9.35 -3.08 -20.24
C SER A 21 -10.64 -2.27 -20.06
N ILE A 22 -10.85 -1.67 -18.88
CA ILE A 22 -11.97 -0.78 -18.57
C ILE A 22 -11.73 0.64 -19.13
N LEU A 23 -10.48 1.09 -19.20
CA LEU A 23 -10.10 2.43 -19.64
C LEU A 23 -9.63 2.46 -21.10
N GLU A 24 -8.93 1.41 -21.55
CA GLU A 24 -8.33 1.34 -22.88
C GLU A 24 -8.59 -0.02 -23.52
N LYS A 25 -8.93 -0.03 -24.82
CA LYS A 25 -9.21 -1.26 -25.58
C LYS A 25 -7.91 -2.06 -25.77
N LYS A 26 -7.60 -2.94 -24.81
CA LYS A 26 -6.72 -4.12 -24.90
C LYS A 26 -5.20 -3.94 -24.68
N GLU A 27 -4.76 -3.07 -23.79
CA GLU A 27 -3.37 -3.17 -23.31
C GLU A 27 -3.32 -3.48 -21.81
N THR A 28 -2.86 -4.69 -21.47
CA THR A 28 -2.41 -5.00 -20.12
C THR A 28 -0.98 -4.51 -19.99
N LEU A 29 -0.68 -3.70 -18.99
CA LEU A 29 0.68 -3.18 -18.78
C LEU A 29 1.39 -4.03 -17.72
N PRO A 30 2.57 -4.58 -18.00
CA PRO A 30 3.37 -5.24 -16.97
C PRO A 30 3.77 -4.21 -15.93
N LEU A 31 3.68 -4.57 -14.66
CA LEU A 31 4.06 -3.66 -13.57
C LEU A 31 5.53 -3.26 -13.61
N SER A 32 6.40 -4.01 -14.30
CA SER A 32 7.80 -3.61 -14.49
C SER A 32 7.97 -2.34 -15.35
N LYS A 33 6.97 -1.98 -16.18
CA LYS A 33 6.96 -0.74 -16.96
C LYS A 33 6.31 0.42 -16.20
N TRP A 34 5.88 0.19 -14.97
CA TRP A 34 5.24 1.19 -14.15
C TRP A 34 6.27 2.16 -13.58
N SER A 35 6.04 3.45 -13.81
CA SER A 35 6.96 4.54 -13.44
C SER A 35 6.52 5.36 -12.23
N ALA A 36 5.37 5.02 -11.60
CA ALA A 36 4.88 5.78 -10.45
C ALA A 36 5.67 5.38 -9.19
N THR A 37 6.74 6.12 -8.94
CA THR A 37 7.63 5.90 -7.79
C THR A 37 6.94 6.19 -6.46
N ASP A 38 5.85 6.95 -6.46
CA ASP A 38 5.13 7.43 -5.27
C ASP A 38 3.95 6.55 -4.83
N GLN A 39 3.72 5.45 -5.54
CA GLN A 39 2.60 4.56 -5.33
C GLN A 39 3.06 3.15 -4.97
N ILE A 40 2.21 2.43 -4.26
CA ILE A 40 2.39 1.02 -3.98
C ILE A 40 1.11 0.26 -4.33
N LEU A 41 1.29 -0.96 -4.81
CA LEU A 41 0.21 -1.89 -5.05
C LEU A 41 0.02 -2.79 -3.84
N CYS A 42 -1.17 -2.73 -3.25
CA CYS A 42 -1.53 -3.46 -2.06
C CYS A 42 -2.65 -4.46 -2.36
N LYS A 43 -2.52 -5.68 -1.84
CA LYS A 43 -3.62 -6.63 -1.73
C LYS A 43 -4.24 -6.53 -0.35
N VAL A 44 -5.57 -6.53 -0.26
CA VAL A 44 -6.28 -6.61 1.02
C VAL A 44 -7.15 -7.85 1.01
N GLY A 45 -6.99 -8.72 2.00
CA GLY A 45 -7.82 -9.90 2.15
C GLY A 45 -7.93 -10.33 3.60
N MET A 46 -8.99 -11.08 3.90
CA MET A 46 -9.22 -11.65 5.24
C MET A 46 -8.61 -13.05 5.40
N THR A 47 -8.54 -13.50 6.65
CA THR A 47 -8.20 -14.88 6.99
C THR A 47 -8.80 -15.30 8.32
N ARG A 48 -9.20 -16.57 8.42
CA ARG A 48 -9.56 -17.25 9.68
C ARG A 48 -8.39 -18.09 10.24
N LYS A 49 -7.22 -18.05 9.60
CA LYS A 49 -6.03 -18.78 10.04
C LYS A 49 -5.51 -18.19 11.36
N PRO A 50 -4.86 -19.00 12.22
CA PRO A 50 -4.36 -18.52 13.52
C PRO A 50 -3.33 -17.39 13.42
N THR A 51 -2.55 -17.35 12.34
CA THR A 51 -1.50 -16.34 12.16
C THR A 51 -1.56 -15.71 10.78
N VAL A 52 -1.17 -14.44 10.70
CA VAL A 52 -1.05 -13.71 9.43
C VAL A 52 0.02 -14.33 8.54
N SER A 53 1.15 -14.76 9.11
CA SER A 53 2.22 -15.41 8.36
C SER A 53 1.75 -16.68 7.64
N ALA A 54 0.87 -17.49 8.24
CA ALA A 54 0.29 -18.65 7.57
C ALA A 54 -0.54 -18.26 6.35
N ARG A 55 -1.28 -17.14 6.41
CA ARG A 55 -2.03 -16.62 5.27
C ARG A 55 -1.12 -16.07 4.17
N LEU A 56 -0.06 -15.36 4.54
CA LEU A 56 0.92 -14.85 3.57
C LEU A 56 1.59 -16.00 2.82
N LEU A 57 2.03 -17.05 3.54
CA LEU A 57 2.62 -18.23 2.93
C LEU A 57 1.65 -18.96 1.99
N GLU A 58 0.36 -19.02 2.33
CA GLU A 58 -0.66 -19.57 1.43
C GLU A 58 -0.79 -18.76 0.14
N TRP A 59 -0.74 -17.42 0.23
CA TRP A 59 -0.74 -16.55 -0.94
C TRP A 59 0.52 -16.71 -1.78
N GLU A 60 1.70 -16.80 -1.16
CA GLU A 60 2.96 -17.06 -1.87
C GLU A 60 2.93 -18.41 -2.58
N ASN A 61 2.42 -19.46 -1.92
CA ASN A 61 2.30 -20.79 -2.51
C ASN A 61 1.27 -20.84 -3.65
N THR A 62 0.21 -20.05 -3.56
CA THR A 62 -0.82 -19.97 -4.60
C THR A 62 -0.34 -19.15 -5.79
N CYS A 63 0.23 -17.98 -5.52
CA CYS A 63 0.64 -17.03 -6.55
C CYS A 63 2.06 -17.31 -7.07
N LYS A 64 2.85 -18.18 -6.42
CA LYS A 64 4.25 -18.50 -6.76
C LYS A 64 5.19 -17.29 -6.75
N HIS A 65 4.88 -16.29 -5.94
CA HIS A 65 5.64 -15.05 -5.84
C HIS A 65 5.73 -14.58 -4.39
N PRO A 66 6.83 -13.93 -3.98
CA PRO A 66 6.99 -13.43 -2.63
C PRO A 66 5.97 -12.32 -2.32
N VAL A 67 5.46 -12.31 -1.08
CA VAL A 67 4.49 -11.33 -0.61
C VAL A 67 4.99 -10.72 0.70
N THR A 68 5.10 -9.39 0.72
CA THR A 68 5.47 -8.65 1.93
C THR A 68 4.22 -8.19 2.68
N GLY A 69 4.08 -8.60 3.94
CA GLY A 69 3.06 -8.06 4.83
C GLY A 69 3.39 -6.61 5.22
N LEU A 70 2.43 -5.71 5.06
CA LEU A 70 2.60 -4.31 5.47
C LEU A 70 2.29 -4.14 6.96
N SER A 71 3.20 -3.50 7.66
CA SER A 71 3.10 -3.07 9.05
C SER A 71 3.30 -1.55 9.20
N PRO A 72 2.95 -0.94 10.35
CA PRO A 72 3.25 0.46 10.60
C PRO A 72 4.73 0.82 10.41
N SER A 73 5.65 -0.07 10.81
CA SER A 73 7.09 0.15 10.60
C SER A 73 7.46 0.10 9.11
N SER A 74 6.88 -0.81 8.33
CA SER A 74 7.11 -0.86 6.87
C SER A 74 6.60 0.40 6.16
N ILE A 75 5.48 0.98 6.63
CA ILE A 75 4.94 2.24 6.09
C ILE A 75 5.88 3.40 6.39
N GLN A 76 6.43 3.45 7.61
CA GLN A 76 7.44 4.45 7.97
C GLN A 76 8.69 4.33 7.11
N ALA A 77 9.16 3.10 6.86
CA ALA A 77 10.29 2.85 5.96
C ALA A 77 10.01 3.31 4.52
N LEU A 78 8.82 3.00 3.99
CA LEU A 78 8.39 3.47 2.66
C LEU A 78 8.34 5.00 2.60
N ALA A 79 7.75 5.65 3.61
CA ALA A 79 7.67 7.10 3.68
C ALA A 79 9.05 7.77 3.80
N ALA A 80 9.98 7.13 4.52
CA ALA A 80 11.36 7.60 4.62
C ALA A 80 12.12 7.45 3.30
N ALA A 81 11.94 6.34 2.59
CA ALA A 81 12.55 6.11 1.27
C ALA A 81 12.04 7.08 0.19
N GLN A 82 10.83 7.62 0.36
CA GLN A 82 10.22 8.63 -0.51
C GLN A 82 10.76 10.05 -0.27
N GLN A 83 11.40 10.32 0.88
CA GLN A 83 11.95 11.63 1.14
C GLN A 83 13.14 11.85 0.19
N PRO A 84 13.13 12.88 -0.67
CA PRO A 84 14.31 13.21 -1.43
C PRO A 84 15.44 13.45 -0.45
N SER A 85 16.61 12.84 -0.68
CA SER A 85 17.83 13.20 0.04
C SER A 85 17.95 14.72 -0.05
N LYS A 86 17.83 15.42 1.08
CA LYS A 86 17.97 16.88 1.11
C LYS A 86 19.20 17.23 0.29
N PRO A 87 19.09 17.96 -0.83
CA PRO A 87 20.28 18.41 -1.53
C PRO A 87 21.12 19.17 -0.50
N PRO A 88 22.46 19.01 -0.49
CA PRO A 88 23.30 19.75 0.43
C PRO A 88 22.96 21.24 0.27
N GLU A 89 22.37 21.83 1.31
CA GLU A 89 21.94 23.23 1.27
C GLU A 89 23.18 24.07 0.93
N LYS A 90 23.16 24.74 -0.23
CA LYS A 90 24.22 25.69 -0.59
C LYS A 90 24.31 26.73 0.54
N SER A 91 25.51 26.93 1.09
CA SER A 91 25.84 27.77 2.26
C SER A 91 25.07 29.10 2.34
N LEU A 92 24.88 29.78 1.20
CA LEU A 92 24.15 31.04 1.11
C LEU A 92 22.67 30.95 1.51
N VAL A 93 21.95 29.90 1.12
CA VAL A 93 20.52 29.72 1.47
C VAL A 93 20.35 29.60 2.99
N LYS A 94 21.33 29.01 3.68
CA LYS A 94 21.37 28.88 5.14
C LYS A 94 21.56 30.23 5.85
N LEU A 95 22.34 31.14 5.26
CA LEU A 95 22.55 32.50 5.74
C LEU A 95 21.29 33.37 5.59
N PHE A 96 20.61 33.29 4.44
CA PHE A 96 19.42 34.11 4.18
C PHE A 96 18.14 33.59 4.86
N ARG A 97 18.10 32.34 5.31
CA ARG A 97 16.94 31.78 6.03
C ARG A 97 16.66 32.47 7.37
N LYS A 98 17.64 33.15 7.96
CA LYS A 98 17.47 33.98 9.18
C LYS A 98 16.98 35.40 8.89
N LEU A 99 16.87 35.79 7.62
CA LEU A 99 16.43 37.12 7.20
C LEU A 99 14.96 37.16 6.76
N SER A 100 14.21 36.07 6.96
CA SER A 100 12.78 36.05 6.68
C SER A 100 12.00 36.79 7.77
N ILE A 101 11.30 37.86 7.37
CA ILE A 101 10.35 38.57 8.23
C ILE A 101 9.16 37.63 8.46
N ASN A 102 8.90 37.25 9.71
CA ASN A 102 7.74 36.45 10.10
C ASN A 102 6.45 37.24 9.85
N LEU A 103 5.94 37.23 8.61
CA LEU A 103 4.51 37.40 8.42
C LEU A 103 3.86 36.14 8.98
N LYS A 104 2.92 36.31 9.90
CA LYS A 104 2.09 35.24 10.46
C LYS A 104 1.17 34.67 9.36
N SER A 105 1.73 34.04 8.33
CA SER A 105 1.02 33.18 7.41
C SER A 105 1.04 31.79 8.00
N LYS A 106 -0.15 31.23 8.26
CA LYS A 106 -0.37 29.83 8.62
C LYS A 106 0.38 28.94 7.62
N THR A 107 1.56 28.46 8.00
CA THR A 107 2.29 27.47 7.23
C THR A 107 1.50 26.15 7.28
N PRO A 108 1.36 25.43 6.16
CA PRO A 108 0.82 24.09 6.19
C PRO A 108 1.78 23.23 7.02
N HIS A 109 1.25 22.61 8.06
CA HIS A 109 1.99 21.76 8.97
C HIS A 109 2.89 20.79 8.19
N ALA A 110 4.21 20.97 8.31
CA ALA A 110 5.15 19.89 8.10
C ALA A 110 4.70 18.75 9.02
N VAL A 111 4.24 17.66 8.42
CA VAL A 111 3.74 16.49 9.12
C VAL A 111 4.86 16.00 10.04
N SER A 112 4.62 16.13 11.35
CA SER A 112 5.53 15.69 12.39
C SER A 112 5.79 14.18 12.22
N ASN A 113 7.00 13.85 11.79
CA ASN A 113 7.58 12.52 11.85
C ASN A 113 7.70 12.11 13.33
N SER A 114 6.76 11.28 13.82
CA SER A 114 6.89 10.33 14.95
C SER A 114 5.58 9.97 15.64
N GLN A 115 4.41 10.33 15.10
CA GLN A 115 3.17 9.71 15.61
C GLN A 115 3.12 8.26 15.14
N GLN A 116 3.60 7.34 16.00
CA GLN A 116 3.24 5.93 15.92
C GLN A 116 1.73 5.85 15.64
N LEU A 117 1.36 5.15 14.57
CA LEU A 117 -0.03 4.91 14.25
C LEU A 117 -0.64 4.13 15.42
N ALA A 118 -1.39 4.82 16.28
CA ALA A 118 -2.09 4.21 17.39
C ALA A 118 -3.30 3.43 16.83
N LEU A 119 -3.03 2.20 16.36
CA LEU A 119 -4.01 1.28 15.81
C LEU A 119 -4.44 0.32 16.91
N LYS A 120 -5.75 0.23 17.16
CA LYS A 120 -6.30 -0.56 18.26
C LYS A 120 -6.42 -2.04 17.91
N CYS A 121 -6.68 -2.33 16.64
CA CYS A 121 -6.93 -3.66 16.12
C CYS A 121 -5.71 -4.25 15.41
N PHE A 122 -4.64 -3.48 15.21
CA PHE A 122 -3.43 -3.99 14.56
C PHE A 122 -2.49 -4.67 15.55
N HIS A 123 -2.32 -5.98 15.41
CA HIS A 123 -1.31 -6.75 16.13
C HIS A 123 -0.88 -7.97 15.30
N ASN A 124 0.24 -8.60 15.64
CA ASN A 124 0.73 -9.82 14.96
C ASN A 124 0.74 -9.75 13.41
N GLY A 125 0.99 -8.55 12.85
CA GLY A 125 1.08 -8.34 11.41
C GLY A 125 -0.25 -8.13 10.69
N GLY A 126 -1.38 -8.01 11.37
CA GLY A 126 -2.69 -7.82 10.74
C GLY A 126 -3.72 -7.12 11.63
N PHE A 127 -4.89 -6.87 11.06
CA PHE A 127 -6.02 -6.27 11.78
C PHE A 127 -6.99 -7.34 12.27
N TYR A 128 -7.34 -7.29 13.55
CA TYR A 128 -8.24 -8.22 14.20
C TYR A 128 -9.60 -7.58 14.44
N VAL A 129 -10.64 -8.32 14.09
CA VAL A 129 -12.04 -7.93 14.30
C VAL A 129 -12.50 -8.49 15.64
N ARG A 130 -13.27 -7.71 16.40
CA ARG A 130 -13.88 -8.17 17.65
C ARG A 130 -15.03 -9.14 17.37
N ASP A 131 -15.27 -10.04 18.31
CA ASP A 131 -16.31 -11.08 18.22
C ASP A 131 -17.67 -10.50 17.84
N GLY A 132 -18.38 -11.21 16.95
CA GLY A 132 -19.75 -10.88 16.54
C GLY A 132 -19.93 -10.26 15.15
N ASN A 133 -18.86 -9.80 14.49
CA ASN A 133 -18.94 -9.32 13.10
C ASN A 133 -18.55 -10.44 12.12
N ALA A 134 -19.36 -10.64 11.07
CA ALA A 134 -19.00 -11.53 9.98
C ALA A 134 -17.78 -10.97 9.23
N LEU A 135 -16.74 -11.78 9.04
CA LEU A 135 -15.51 -11.33 8.40
C LEU A 135 -15.76 -10.90 6.95
N GLU A 136 -16.70 -11.57 6.29
CA GLU A 136 -17.17 -11.32 4.94
C GLU A 136 -17.71 -9.89 4.79
N ASP A 137 -18.51 -9.43 5.75
CA ASP A 137 -19.04 -8.07 5.76
C ASP A 137 -17.93 -7.03 5.98
N MET A 138 -16.96 -7.36 6.83
CA MET A 138 -15.83 -6.47 7.12
C MET A 138 -14.92 -6.28 5.91
N GLU A 139 -14.61 -7.36 5.19
CA GLU A 139 -13.86 -7.27 3.93
C GLU A 139 -14.65 -6.50 2.87
N ALA A 140 -15.95 -6.78 2.72
CA ALA A 140 -16.78 -6.07 1.76
C ALA A 140 -16.83 -4.56 2.05
N ARG A 141 -16.86 -4.15 3.33
CA ARG A 141 -16.78 -2.75 3.75
C ARG A 141 -15.41 -2.13 3.44
N ILE A 142 -14.32 -2.82 3.77
CA ILE A 142 -12.96 -2.35 3.48
C ILE A 142 -12.75 -2.22 1.97
N HIS A 143 -13.12 -3.22 1.19
CA HIS A 143 -13.01 -3.20 -0.27
C HIS A 143 -13.83 -2.07 -0.87
N ARG A 144 -15.10 -1.88 -0.45
CA ARG A 144 -15.93 -0.76 -0.94
C ARG A 144 -15.28 0.60 -0.65
N LEU A 145 -14.79 0.80 0.57
CA LEU A 145 -14.11 2.04 0.94
C LEU A 145 -12.89 2.29 0.04
N LEU A 146 -12.05 1.28 -0.15
CA LEU A 146 -10.84 1.41 -0.94
C LEU A 146 -11.14 1.57 -2.44
N TRP A 147 -12.16 0.89 -2.96
CA TRP A 147 -12.60 1.07 -4.35
C TRP A 147 -13.12 2.48 -4.61
N GLN A 148 -13.90 3.05 -3.69
CA GLN A 148 -14.38 4.43 -3.81
C GLN A 148 -13.22 5.44 -3.82
N ARG A 149 -12.14 5.16 -3.09
CA ARG A 149 -11.04 6.10 -2.91
C ARG A 149 -9.92 5.96 -3.94
N PHE A 150 -9.62 4.74 -4.36
CA PHE A 150 -8.46 4.43 -5.21
C PHE A 150 -8.82 3.64 -6.47
N GLY A 151 -10.09 3.27 -6.64
CA GLY A 151 -10.52 2.42 -7.74
C GLY A 151 -10.25 0.93 -7.51
N GLN A 152 -10.65 0.12 -8.49
CA GLN A 152 -10.42 -1.33 -8.50
C GLN A 152 -9.14 -1.65 -9.27
N GLY A 153 -8.16 -2.22 -8.59
CA GLY A 153 -6.98 -2.79 -9.23
C GLY A 153 -7.29 -4.20 -9.75
N PHE A 154 -7.41 -4.33 -11.07
CA PHE A 154 -7.51 -5.63 -11.72
C PHE A 154 -6.13 -6.09 -12.16
N ILE A 155 -5.77 -7.30 -11.78
CA ILE A 155 -4.44 -7.82 -12.03
C ILE A 155 -4.48 -9.23 -12.60
N TYR A 156 -3.71 -9.45 -13.66
CA TYR A 156 -3.37 -10.79 -14.13
C TYR A 156 -2.13 -11.28 -13.39
N CYS A 157 -2.31 -12.37 -12.63
CA CYS A 157 -1.22 -13.06 -11.95
C CYS A 157 -0.78 -14.26 -12.79
N HIS A 158 0.48 -14.27 -13.21
CA HIS A 158 1.05 -15.34 -14.03
C HIS A 158 1.46 -16.58 -13.23
N GLY A 159 1.46 -16.54 -11.90
CA GLY A 159 1.60 -17.74 -11.08
C GLY A 159 0.28 -18.46 -10.78
N CYS A 160 -0.85 -17.77 -10.94
CA CYS A 160 -2.18 -18.37 -10.83
C CYS A 160 -2.71 -18.78 -12.20
N ARG A 161 -3.36 -19.94 -12.28
CA ARG A 161 -4.07 -20.42 -13.48
C ARG A 161 -5.58 -20.42 -13.26
N ASN A 162 -6.34 -20.10 -14.31
CA ASN A 162 -7.78 -20.31 -14.34
C ASN A 162 -8.11 -21.70 -14.93
N GLU A 163 -9.40 -22.03 -15.03
CA GLU A 163 -9.88 -23.32 -15.58
C GLU A 163 -9.45 -23.58 -17.03
N LYS A 164 -9.03 -22.53 -17.75
CA LYS A 164 -8.57 -22.58 -19.15
C LYS A 164 -7.05 -22.45 -19.26
N ASP A 165 -6.31 -22.65 -18.16
CA ASP A 165 -4.85 -22.53 -18.06
C ASP A 165 -4.29 -21.14 -18.47
N HIS A 166 -5.11 -20.10 -18.43
CA HIS A 166 -4.67 -18.72 -18.61
C HIS A 166 -4.36 -18.05 -17.26
N PRO A 167 -3.55 -16.97 -17.24
CA PRO A 167 -3.29 -16.19 -16.05
C PRO A 167 -4.59 -15.77 -15.34
N LYS A 168 -4.71 -16.06 -14.04
CA LYS A 168 -5.91 -15.73 -13.27
C LYS A 168 -5.98 -14.22 -13.00
N ARG A 169 -7.17 -13.66 -13.18
CA ARG A 169 -7.47 -12.27 -12.83
C ARG A 169 -7.87 -12.16 -11.35
N HIS A 170 -7.20 -11.28 -10.62
CA HIS A 170 -7.48 -10.92 -9.22
C HIS A 170 -8.09 -9.51 -9.15
N LYS A 171 -9.04 -9.32 -8.22
CA LYS A 171 -9.82 -8.07 -8.07
C LYS A 171 -9.57 -7.32 -6.75
N GLU A 172 -8.82 -7.94 -5.85
CA GLU A 172 -8.62 -7.49 -4.45
C GLU A 172 -7.35 -6.64 -4.30
N TRP A 173 -6.98 -5.91 -5.34
CA TRP A 173 -5.76 -5.12 -5.39
C TRP A 173 -6.09 -3.64 -5.53
N PHE A 174 -5.24 -2.81 -4.95
CA PHE A 174 -5.44 -1.37 -4.84
C PHE A 174 -4.12 -0.66 -5.09
N MET A 175 -4.16 0.35 -5.95
CA MET A 175 -3.03 1.24 -6.18
C MET A 175 -3.13 2.41 -5.22
N ILE A 176 -2.26 2.45 -4.21
CA ILE A 176 -2.35 3.39 -3.09
C ILE A 176 -1.10 4.27 -3.10
N PRO A 177 -1.25 5.61 -3.14
CA PRO A 177 -0.14 6.52 -2.90
C PRO A 177 0.50 6.23 -1.54
N ILE A 178 1.83 6.17 -1.48
CA ILE A 178 2.56 5.83 -0.24
C ILE A 178 2.22 6.82 0.89
N SER A 179 2.00 8.09 0.54
CA SER A 179 1.55 9.14 1.46
C SER A 179 0.18 8.89 2.10
N GLN A 180 -0.67 8.06 1.47
CA GLN A 180 -2.02 7.73 1.94
C GLN A 180 -2.07 6.42 2.74
N LEU A 181 -1.02 5.59 2.73
CA LEU A 181 -0.97 4.34 3.49
C LEU A 181 -1.29 4.51 4.99
N PRO A 182 -0.79 5.56 5.69
CA PRO A 182 -1.17 5.80 7.08
C PRO A 182 -2.68 5.98 7.27
N ASN A 183 -3.34 6.67 6.34
CA ASN A 183 -4.78 6.92 6.40
C ASN A 183 -5.57 5.64 6.10
N VAL A 184 -5.07 4.79 5.20
CA VAL A 184 -5.65 3.48 4.91
C VAL A 184 -5.62 2.59 6.16
N PHE A 185 -4.48 2.52 6.86
CA PHE A 185 -4.36 1.75 8.09
C PHE A 185 -5.34 2.25 9.17
N LYS A 186 -5.45 3.57 9.36
CA LYS A 186 -6.43 4.15 10.29
C LYS A 186 -7.87 3.83 9.91
N ALA A 187 -8.20 3.83 8.62
CA ALA A 187 -9.54 3.54 8.16
C ALA A 187 -9.92 2.07 8.35
N ILE A 188 -8.99 1.15 8.05
CA ILE A 188 -9.18 -0.28 8.33
C ILE A 188 -9.35 -0.51 9.83
N ASP A 189 -8.49 0.11 10.65
CA ASP A 189 -8.61 0.02 12.12
C ASP A 189 -9.98 0.50 12.62
N ALA A 190 -10.46 1.64 12.11
CA ALA A 190 -11.78 2.16 12.48
C ALA A 190 -12.92 1.19 12.10
N ILE A 191 -12.86 0.59 10.91
CA ILE A 191 -13.81 -0.44 10.50
C ILE A 191 -13.75 -1.63 11.46
N CYS A 192 -12.56 -2.16 11.75
CA CYS A 192 -12.35 -3.29 12.66
C CYS A 192 -12.81 -3.03 14.11
N VAL A 193 -12.74 -1.78 14.57
CA VAL A 193 -13.28 -1.36 15.87
C VAL A 193 -14.81 -1.30 15.87
N GLY A 194 -15.45 -1.21 14.71
CA GLY A 194 -16.91 -1.07 14.56
C GLY A 194 -17.39 0.37 14.61
N LYS A 195 -16.55 1.33 14.20
CA LYS A 195 -16.94 2.74 14.02
C LYS A 195 -17.37 3.05 12.59
#